data_AF-A0A535LRT0-F1
#
_entry.id   AF-A0A535LRT0-F1
#
_cell.length_a   1.000
_cell.length_b   1.000
_cell.length_c   1.000
_cell.angle_alpha   90.00
_cell.angle_beta   90.00
_cell.angle_gamma   90.00
#
_symmetry.space_group_name_H-M   'P 1'
#
loop_
_entity.id
_entity.type
_entity.pdbx_description
1 polymer ?
#
loop_
_entity_poly.entity_id
_entity_poly.type
_entity_poly.pdbx_seq_one_letter_code
_entity_poly.pdbx_strand_id
1 'polypeptide(L)'
;MTMQTATSSTQAIGSPISNEAYNVIAALQAKLEGLEAYRKYAQSDSNQQLWQQLTNLDTQAVNMLVDQLEQMAQNRQLRMRQPGQTT
;
A
#
# COMPACT_ATOMS: atom_id res chain seq x y z
N MET A 1 23.34 45.67 -8.82
CA MET A 1 22.52 44.91 -7.86
C MET A 1 21.84 43.78 -8.63
N THR A 2 22.42 42.59 -8.65
CA THR A 2 21.84 41.40 -9.31
C THR A 2 21.19 40.54 -8.25
N MET A 3 19.86 40.57 -8.19
CA MET A 3 19.07 39.66 -7.35
C MET A 3 19.09 38.28 -7.98
N GLN A 4 19.96 37.42 -7.48
CA GLN A 4 19.95 36.00 -7.79
C GLN A 4 18.82 35.38 -6.97
N THR A 5 17.67 35.17 -7.60
CA THR A 5 16.57 34.39 -7.05
C THR A 5 17.06 32.96 -6.85
N ALA A 6 17.43 32.63 -5.62
CA ALA A 6 17.64 31.26 -5.19
C ALA A 6 16.33 30.51 -5.42
N THR A 7 16.31 29.65 -6.44
CA THR A 7 15.30 28.62 -6.62
C THR A 7 15.22 27.82 -5.34
N SER A 8 14.13 28.00 -4.60
CA SER A 8 13.74 27.17 -3.48
C SER A 8 13.77 25.71 -3.93
N SER A 9 14.86 25.01 -3.61
CA SER A 9 14.89 23.56 -3.57
C SER A 9 13.97 23.15 -2.44
N THR A 10 12.67 23.15 -2.72
CA THR A 10 11.67 22.40 -1.97
C THR A 10 12.13 20.95 -2.08
N GLN A 11 12.99 20.58 -1.15
CA GLN A 11 13.41 19.23 -0.86
C GLN A 11 12.10 18.46 -0.75
N ALA A 12 11.71 17.81 -1.84
CA ALA A 12 10.58 16.93 -1.86
C ALA A 12 10.91 15.92 -0.77
N ILE A 13 10.24 16.05 0.38
CA ILE A 13 10.18 15.00 1.38
C ILE A 13 9.33 13.92 0.70
N GLY A 14 9.93 13.28 -0.30
CA GLY A 14 9.35 12.18 -1.04
C GLY A 14 9.17 11.08 -0.04
N SER A 15 7.96 10.56 0.04
CA SER A 15 7.63 9.47 0.94
C SER A 15 8.71 8.40 0.86
N PRO A 16 9.19 7.83 1.98
CA PRO A 16 10.25 6.82 1.98
C PRO A 16 9.88 5.56 1.19
N ILE A 17 8.62 5.45 0.79
CA ILE A 17 8.05 4.39 -0.03
C ILE A 17 7.65 4.92 -1.42
N SER A 18 7.92 4.14 -2.46
CA SER A 18 7.40 4.39 -3.81
C SER A 18 5.86 4.43 -3.82
N ASN A 19 5.26 5.25 -4.70
CA ASN A 19 3.80 5.34 -4.84
C ASN A 19 3.12 3.99 -5.08
N GLU A 20 3.79 3.09 -5.81
CA GLU A 20 3.31 1.74 -6.08
C GLU A 20 3.21 0.92 -4.79
N ALA A 21 4.24 0.98 -3.93
CA ALA A 21 4.23 0.31 -2.63
C ALA A 21 3.15 0.91 -1.72
N TYR A 22 2.96 2.23 -1.75
CA TYR A 22 1.86 2.87 -1.02
C TYR A 22 0.49 2.34 -1.47
N ASN A 23 0.25 2.24 -2.79
CA ASN A 23 -1.02 1.75 -3.31
C ASN A 23 -1.28 0.29 -2.90
N VAL A 24 -0.25 -0.57 -2.91
CA VAL A 24 -0.36 -1.96 -2.45
C VAL A 24 -0.67 -2.02 -0.95
N ILE A 25 0.00 -1.20 -0.14
CA ILE A 25 -0.26 -1.12 1.32
C ILE A 25 -1.67 -0.61 1.60
N ALA A 26 -2.14 0.41 0.87
CA ALA A 26 -3.49 0.95 1.03
C ALA A 26 -4.56 -0.09 0.63
N ALA A 27 -4.34 -0.84 -0.45
CA ALA A 27 -5.22 -1.94 -0.85
C ALA A 27 -5.23 -3.07 0.20
N LEU A 28 -4.07 -3.38 0.78
CA LEU A 28 -3.95 -4.37 1.86
C LEU A 28 -4.73 -3.95 3.10
N GLN A 29 -4.58 -2.70 3.55
CA GLN A 29 -5.32 -2.14 4.68
C GLN A 29 -6.83 -2.26 4.47
N ALA A 30 -7.34 -1.82 3.32
CA ALA A 30 -8.77 -1.85 3.02
C ALA A 30 -9.35 -3.28 3.09
N LYS A 31 -8.58 -4.28 2.65
CA LYS A 31 -9.00 -5.69 2.73
C LYS A 31 -9.02 -6.21 4.16
N LEU A 32 -8.05 -5.85 4.98
CA LEU A 32 -8.01 -6.24 6.39
C LEU A 32 -9.22 -5.65 7.15
N GLU A 33 -9.57 -4.39 6.90
CA GLU A 33 -10.77 -3.77 7.45
C GLU A 33 -12.06 -4.48 6.99
N GLY A 34 -12.11 -4.87 5.71
CA GLY A 34 -13.21 -5.67 5.16
C GLY A 34 -13.37 -7.01 5.88
N LEU A 35 -12.26 -7.73 6.13
CA LEU A 35 -12.27 -8.99 6.89
C LEU A 35 -12.81 -8.80 8.31
N GLU A 36 -12.45 -7.73 9.01
CA GLU A 36 -13.00 -7.43 10.33
C GLU A 36 -14.51 -7.17 10.27
N ALA A 37 -14.99 -6.47 9.24
CA ALA A 37 -16.42 -6.26 9.03
C ALA A 37 -17.15 -7.59 8.79
N TYR A 38 -16.63 -8.45 7.91
CA TYR A 38 -17.24 -9.75 7.62
C TYR A 38 -17.30 -10.65 8.84
N ARG A 39 -16.27 -10.63 9.70
CA ARG A 39 -16.28 -11.39 10.97
C ARG A 39 -17.38 -10.91 11.91
N LYS A 40 -17.62 -9.60 12.01
CA LYS A 40 -18.72 -9.04 12.83
C LYS A 40 -20.08 -9.47 12.29
N TYR A 41 -20.28 -9.39 10.97
CA TYR A 41 -21.54 -9.81 10.36
C TYR A 41 -21.77 -11.32 10.42
N ALA A 42 -20.73 -12.14 10.24
CA ALA A 42 -20.84 -13.60 10.37
C ALA A 42 -21.35 -14.06 11.75
N GLN A 43 -21.12 -13.26 12.81
CA GLN A 43 -21.60 -13.56 14.16
C GLN A 43 -23.06 -13.13 14.40
N SER A 44 -23.57 -12.16 13.63
CA SER A 44 -24.85 -11.50 13.92
C SER A 44 -25.91 -11.69 12.83
N ASP A 45 -25.50 -12.04 11.62
CA ASP A 45 -26.33 -12.12 10.42
C ASP A 45 -26.63 -13.58 10.03
N SER A 46 -27.80 -13.82 9.45
CA SER A 46 -28.24 -15.16 9.04
C SER A 46 -27.53 -15.65 7.76
N ASN A 47 -26.91 -14.76 6.98
CA ASN A 47 -26.22 -15.10 5.75
C ASN A 47 -24.74 -15.45 5.98
N GLN A 48 -24.48 -16.36 6.92
CA GLN A 48 -23.11 -16.78 7.27
C GLN A 48 -22.31 -17.31 6.08
N GLN A 49 -22.97 -17.92 5.09
CA GLN A 49 -22.29 -18.43 3.90
C GLN A 49 -21.70 -17.31 3.05
N LEU A 50 -22.41 -16.20 2.87
CA LEU A 50 -21.89 -15.02 2.16
C LEU A 50 -20.65 -14.47 2.86
N TRP A 51 -20.72 -14.25 4.17
CA TRP A 51 -19.61 -13.68 4.94
C TRP A 51 -18.37 -14.58 4.95
N GLN A 52 -18.57 -15.90 5.00
CA GLN A 52 -17.49 -16.88 4.86
C GLN A 52 -16.87 -16.86 3.45
N GLN A 53 -17.68 -16.78 2.40
CA GLN A 53 -17.17 -16.67 1.02
C GLN A 53 -16.33 -15.40 0.82
N LEU A 54 -16.85 -14.25 1.27
CA LEU A 54 -16.12 -12.97 1.21
C LEU A 54 -14.81 -13.03 2.02
N THR A 55 -14.85 -13.64 3.20
CA THR A 55 -13.65 -13.87 4.02
C THR A 55 -12.59 -14.69 3.27
N ASN A 56 -12.98 -15.77 2.60
CA ASN A 56 -12.05 -16.61 1.84
C ASN A 56 -11.45 -15.89 0.63
N LEU A 57 -12.25 -15.06 -0.07
CA LEU A 57 -11.78 -14.28 -1.22
C LEU A 57 -10.78 -13.21 -0.78
N ASP A 58 -11.11 -12.45 0.27
CA ASP A 58 -10.20 -11.40 0.74
C ASP A 58 -8.96 -11.95 1.43
N THR A 59 -9.04 -13.11 2.08
CA THR A 59 -7.84 -13.80 2.61
C THR A 59 -6.88 -14.17 1.49
N GLN A 60 -7.37 -14.71 0.37
CA GLN A 60 -6.53 -14.99 -0.80
C GLN A 60 -5.91 -13.71 -1.36
N ALA A 61 -6.70 -12.65 -1.50
CA ALA A 61 -6.22 -11.39 -2.02
C ALA A 61 -5.19 -10.71 -1.08
N VAL A 62 -5.35 -10.82 0.24
CA VAL A 62 -4.37 -10.38 1.24
C VAL A 62 -3.05 -11.11 1.04
N ASN A 63 -3.07 -12.45 0.91
CA ASN A 63 -1.85 -13.22 0.69
C ASN A 63 -1.12 -12.80 -0.59
N MET A 64 -1.85 -12.55 -1.68
CA MET A 64 -1.28 -12.08 -2.94
C MET A 64 -0.65 -10.67 -2.80
N LEU A 65 -1.30 -9.77 -2.07
CA LEU A 65 -0.77 -8.41 -1.84
C LEU A 65 0.47 -8.43 -0.94
N VAL A 66 0.51 -9.32 0.06
CA VAL A 66 1.69 -9.53 0.91
C VAL A 66 2.87 -10.04 0.08
N ASP A 67 2.66 -11.07 -0.74
CA ASP A 67 3.71 -11.59 -1.63
C ASP A 67 4.24 -10.49 -2.59
N GLN A 68 3.33 -9.70 -3.17
CA GLN A 68 3.72 -8.58 -4.02
C GLN A 68 4.53 -7.53 -3.26
N LEU A 69 4.19 -7.24 -2.00
CA LEU A 69 4.93 -6.30 -1.15
C LEU A 69 6.31 -6.84 -0.81
N GLU A 70 6.42 -8.14 -0.50
CA GLU A 70 7.70 -8.81 -0.25
C GLU A 70 8.61 -8.77 -1.49
N GLN A 71 8.07 -9.01 -2.68
CA GLN A 71 8.81 -8.87 -3.93
C GLN A 71 9.31 -7.43 -4.15
N MET A 72 8.46 -6.42 -3.90
CA MET A 72 8.87 -5.01 -3.98
C MET A 72 9.97 -4.67 -2.98
N ALA A 73 9.93 -5.26 -1.78
CA ALA A 73 10.96 -5.12 -0.75
C ALA A 73 12.30 -5.69 -1.21
N GLN A 74 12.29 -6.91 -1.74
CA GLN A 74 13.47 -7.62 -2.23
C GLN A 74 14.10 -6.89 -3.43
N ASN A 75 13.28 -6.37 -4.34
CA ASN A 75 13.74 -5.66 -5.54
C ASN A 75 14.21 -4.21 -5.28
N ARG A 76 14.27 -3.76 -4.01
CA ARG A 76 14.54 -2.37 -3.61
C ARG A 76 13.59 -1.33 -4.25
N GLN A 77 12.48 -1.78 -4.82
CA GLN A 77 11.45 -0.92 -5.43
C GLN A 77 10.64 -0.17 -4.38
N LEU A 78 10.78 -0.51 -3.10
CA LEU A 78 10.26 0.30 -2.01
C LEU A 78 10.90 1.69 -1.95
N ARG A 79 12.17 1.85 -2.35
CA ARG A 79 12.86 3.14 -2.24
C ARG A 79 12.79 3.89 -3.57
N MET A 80 12.24 5.11 -3.55
CA MET A 80 12.39 6.03 -4.69
C MET A 80 13.88 6.24 -4.97
N ARG A 81 14.29 6.03 -6.22
CA ARG A 81 15.65 6.29 -6.69
C ARG A 81 15.93 7.79 -6.52
N GLN A 82 17.00 8.12 -5.80
CA GLN A 82 17.39 9.51 -5.54
C GLN A 82 17.55 10.25 -6.88
N PRO A 83 16.90 11.42 -7.07
CA PRO A 83 17.20 12.28 -8.20
C PRO A 83 18.63 12.82 -8.03
N GLY A 84 19.58 12.33 -8.84
CA GLY A 84 20.96 12.80 -8.80
C GLY A 84 22.06 11.81 -9.24
N GLN A 85 21.77 10.55 -9.54
CA GLN A 85 22.78 9.64 -10.11
C GLN A 85 22.75 9.68 -11.63
N THR A 86 23.44 10.66 -12.22
CA THR A 86 23.99 10.58 -13.57
C THR A 86 25.36 9.91 -13.52
N THR A 87 25.59 9.00 -14.48
CA THR A 87 26.87 8.37 -14.84
C THR A 87 28.04 9.34 -14.90
#